data_AF-A0A6N2BBX4-F1
#
_entry.id   AF-A0A6N2BBX4-F1
#
_cell.length_a   1.000
_cell.length_b   1.000
_cell.length_c   1.000
_cell.angle_alpha   90.00
_cell.angle_beta   90.00
_cell.angle_gamma   90.00
#
_symmetry.space_group_name_H-M   'P 1'
#
loop_
_entity.id
_entity.type
_entity.pdbx_description
1 polymer ?
#
loop_
_entity_poly.entity_id
_entity_poly.type
_entity_poly.pdbx_seq_one_letter_code
_entity_poly.pdbx_strand_id
1 'polypeptide(L)'
;MGRKGGLFRYGDGVDKLLMFFGTLGCIGDGLMTPLNMFILSSLIDDYGGASNDNNSFTNSIVDKYSLRLLYVAIGVGISACIGGICWTRSAERQTSRIRMEYLKSVLRQEVSFFDKQDGSSSTSFQVVSTISADAHSIQDAIAEKIPNCIAHLSTFIFGLILAFYLSWRLALASVPFSLGFVIPGVAFGKLLMIQGMKMKDAYGVAGSVAEQAISSIRTVYSYVGENETLKRFSIGLEESLNLGVKQGLTKGLLLGSMGMIYVSWAFQSWAGSVLVANRGESGGRVFISALCVVLGGL
;
A
#
# COMPACT_ATOMS: atom_id res chain seq x y z
N MET A 1 0.85 -24.99 26.78
CA MET A 1 1.91 -24.31 25.99
C MET A 1 1.28 -23.61 24.81
N GLY A 2 1.14 -22.28 24.89
CA GLY A 2 0.47 -21.47 23.88
C GLY A 2 1.29 -21.34 22.60
N ARG A 3 0.76 -21.87 21.48
CA ARG A 3 1.24 -21.51 20.14
C ARG A 3 0.84 -20.05 19.91
N LYS A 4 1.85 -19.17 19.84
CA LYS A 4 1.72 -17.74 19.50
C LYS A 4 0.78 -17.59 18.29
N GLY A 5 -0.43 -17.10 18.52
CA GLY A 5 -1.50 -17.06 17.53
C GLY A 5 -1.34 -15.87 16.59
N GLY A 6 -0.70 -16.08 15.44
CA GLY A 6 -0.70 -15.11 14.35
C GLY A 6 -1.99 -15.18 13.52
N LEU A 7 -2.19 -14.18 12.65
CA LEU A 7 -3.34 -14.05 11.74
C LEU A 7 -3.66 -15.35 10.96
N PHE A 8 -2.61 -16.11 10.59
CA PHE A 8 -2.70 -17.35 9.82
C PHE A 8 -2.94 -18.62 10.64
N ARG A 9 -3.39 -18.53 11.89
CA ARG A 9 -3.60 -19.70 12.77
C ARG A 9 -4.65 -20.69 12.22
N TYR A 10 -5.61 -20.19 11.44
CA TYR A 10 -6.72 -21.00 10.89
C TYR A 10 -6.43 -21.59 9.50
N GLY A 11 -5.21 -21.43 8.97
CA GLY A 11 -4.81 -21.96 7.68
C GLY A 11 -4.53 -23.47 7.70
N ASP A 12 -5.23 -24.22 6.85
CA ASP A 12 -4.98 -25.64 6.59
C ASP A 12 -3.69 -25.86 5.76
N GLY A 13 -3.28 -27.13 5.61
CA GLY A 13 -2.20 -27.50 4.69
C GLY A 13 -2.46 -27.03 3.24
N VAL A 14 -3.72 -27.03 2.79
CA VAL A 14 -4.11 -26.51 1.47
C VAL A 14 -3.95 -24.99 1.39
N ASP A 15 -4.28 -24.26 2.46
CA ASP A 15 -4.15 -22.79 2.49
C ASP A 15 -2.67 -22.40 2.47
N LYS A 16 -1.79 -23.17 3.12
CA LYS A 16 -0.33 -22.97 3.04
C LYS A 16 0.21 -23.19 1.64
N LEU A 17 -0.26 -24.21 0.93
CA LEU A 17 0.14 -24.46 -0.45
C LEU A 17 -0.36 -23.36 -1.38
N LEU A 18 -1.63 -22.92 -1.22
CA LEU A 18 -2.18 -21.78 -1.96
C LEU A 18 -1.38 -20.50 -1.68
N MET A 19 -1.05 -20.20 -0.43
CA MET A 19 -0.21 -19.05 -0.09
C MET A 19 1.17 -19.16 -0.74
N PHE A 20 1.80 -20.33 -0.76
CA PHE A 20 3.10 -20.52 -1.41
C PHE A 20 3.05 -20.22 -2.93
N PHE A 21 2.11 -20.82 -3.66
CA PHE A 21 1.94 -20.50 -5.09
C PHE A 21 1.53 -19.04 -5.31
N GLY A 22 0.71 -18.49 -4.42
CA GLY A 22 0.34 -17.08 -4.41
C GLY A 22 1.56 -16.17 -4.29
N THR A 23 2.48 -16.47 -3.37
CA THR A 23 3.72 -15.69 -3.21
C THR A 23 4.62 -15.74 -4.44
N LEU A 24 4.76 -16.91 -5.08
CA LEU A 24 5.50 -17.03 -6.35
C LEU A 24 4.86 -16.20 -7.46
N GLY A 25 3.52 -16.21 -7.53
CA GLY A 25 2.74 -15.38 -8.44
C GLY A 25 2.99 -13.87 -8.25
N CYS A 26 2.95 -13.40 -6.99
CA CYS A 26 3.23 -12.01 -6.64
C CYS A 26 4.69 -11.59 -6.92
N ILE A 27 5.65 -12.49 -6.73
CA ILE A 27 7.06 -12.24 -7.07
C ILE A 27 7.20 -12.01 -8.57
N GLY A 28 6.55 -12.87 -9.38
CA GLY A 28 6.54 -12.72 -10.84
C GLY A 28 5.78 -11.49 -11.33
N ASP A 29 4.72 -11.08 -10.63
CA ASP A 29 4.03 -9.81 -10.90
C ASP A 29 4.96 -8.60 -10.63
N GLY A 30 5.69 -8.60 -9.51
CA GLY A 30 6.68 -7.56 -9.22
C GLY A 30 7.85 -7.48 -10.21
N LEU A 31 8.13 -8.56 -10.95
CA LEU A 31 9.15 -8.58 -12.01
C LEU A 31 8.71 -7.82 -13.28
N MET A 32 7.44 -7.44 -13.41
CA MET A 32 6.91 -6.74 -14.57
C MET A 32 7.69 -5.46 -14.88
N THR A 33 7.86 -4.59 -13.88
CA THR A 33 8.49 -3.27 -14.08
C THR A 33 9.97 -3.40 -14.48
N PRO A 34 10.81 -4.18 -13.78
CA PRO A 34 12.20 -4.38 -14.20
C PRO A 34 12.34 -5.03 -15.58
N LEU A 35 11.52 -6.05 -15.92
CA LEU A 35 11.61 -6.71 -17.23
C LEU A 35 11.26 -5.75 -18.38
N ASN A 36 10.20 -4.97 -18.23
CA ASN A 36 9.82 -3.97 -19.23
C ASN A 36 10.91 -2.91 -19.39
N MET A 37 11.50 -2.46 -18.29
CA MET A 37 12.60 -1.51 -18.30
C MET A 37 13.83 -2.09 -18.99
N PHE A 38 14.20 -3.35 -18.72
CA PHE A 38 15.34 -3.98 -19.40
C PHE A 38 15.15 -4.05 -20.93
N ILE A 39 13.96 -4.43 -21.39
CA ILE A 39 13.63 -4.48 -22.82
C ILE A 39 13.69 -3.07 -23.43
N LEU A 40 13.10 -2.09 -22.74
CA LEU A 40 13.12 -0.70 -23.16
C LEU A 40 14.55 -0.15 -23.26
N SER A 41 15.48 -0.63 -22.42
CA SER A 41 16.88 -0.15 -22.41
C SER A 41 17.55 -0.52 -23.71
N SER A 42 17.40 -1.79 -24.12
CA SER A 42 17.96 -2.28 -25.38
C SER A 42 17.29 -1.61 -26.58
N LEU A 43 15.99 -1.34 -26.51
CA LEU A 43 15.29 -0.60 -27.55
C LEU A 43 15.82 0.83 -27.70
N ILE A 44 16.02 1.55 -26.60
CA ILE A 44 16.58 2.92 -26.63
C ILE A 44 18.01 2.91 -27.18
N ASP A 45 18.82 1.93 -26.80
CA ASP A 45 20.19 1.80 -27.30
C ASP A 45 20.24 1.55 -28.81
N ASP A 46 19.43 0.61 -29.32
CA ASP A 46 19.32 0.33 -30.76
C ASP A 46 18.78 1.54 -31.53
N TYR A 47 17.83 2.28 -30.94
CA TYR A 47 17.27 3.50 -31.52
C TYR A 47 18.32 4.63 -31.59
N GLY A 48 19.13 4.80 -30.53
CA GLY A 48 20.20 5.80 -30.48
C GLY A 48 21.40 5.45 -31.37
N GLY A 49 21.68 4.16 -31.58
CA GLY A 49 22.71 3.69 -32.51
C GLY A 49 22.32 3.85 -33.99
N ALA A 50 21.04 3.60 -34.32
CA ALA A 50 20.50 3.73 -35.68
C ALA A 50 20.49 5.17 -36.22
N SER A 51 20.67 6.18 -35.37
CA SER A 51 20.85 7.57 -35.82
C SER A 51 22.24 7.88 -36.40
N ASN A 52 23.26 7.05 -36.13
CA ASN A 52 24.63 7.27 -36.63
C ASN A 52 24.93 6.54 -37.93
N ASP A 53 24.28 5.40 -38.19
CA ASP A 53 24.33 4.70 -39.47
C ASP A 53 23.06 5.03 -40.25
N ASN A 54 23.16 5.37 -41.54
CA ASN A 54 22.03 5.65 -42.45
C ASN A 54 21.10 4.43 -42.69
N ASN A 55 21.11 3.44 -41.80
CA ASN A 55 20.23 2.28 -41.82
C ASN A 55 18.87 2.68 -41.27
N SER A 56 17.95 2.93 -42.20
CA SER A 56 16.52 3.16 -41.95
C SER A 56 15.99 2.25 -40.85
N PHE A 57 15.34 2.85 -39.86
CA PHE A 57 14.48 2.18 -38.88
C PHE A 57 13.81 0.96 -39.50
N THR A 58 14.35 -0.23 -39.21
CA THR A 58 13.85 -1.44 -39.84
C THR A 58 12.69 -1.94 -38.98
N ASN A 59 11.51 -2.11 -39.57
CA ASN A 59 10.33 -2.68 -38.90
C ASN A 59 10.66 -3.97 -38.12
N SER A 60 11.67 -4.72 -38.56
CA SER A 60 12.18 -5.91 -37.88
C SER A 60 12.67 -5.68 -36.44
N ILE A 61 13.23 -4.50 -36.12
CA ILE A 61 13.69 -4.16 -34.76
C ILE A 61 12.47 -3.95 -33.85
N VAL A 62 11.49 -3.20 -34.34
CA VAL A 62 10.23 -2.93 -33.63
C VAL A 62 9.46 -4.23 -33.40
N ASP A 63 9.33 -5.08 -34.42
CA ASP A 63 8.65 -6.38 -34.33
C ASP A 63 9.32 -7.30 -33.29
N LYS A 64 10.66 -7.33 -33.26
CA LYS A 64 11.43 -8.11 -32.28
C LYS A 64 11.16 -7.65 -30.84
N TYR A 65 11.16 -6.35 -30.58
CA TYR A 65 10.91 -5.82 -29.24
C TYR A 65 9.43 -5.92 -28.83
N SER A 66 8.52 -5.70 -29.78
CA SER A 66 7.08 -5.91 -29.59
C SER A 66 6.76 -7.35 -29.19
N LEU A 67 7.33 -8.34 -29.89
CA LEU A 67 7.19 -9.75 -29.53
C LEU A 67 7.75 -10.06 -28.14
N ARG A 68 8.91 -9.50 -27.77
CA ARG A 68 9.49 -9.67 -26.43
C ARG A 68 8.59 -9.10 -25.34
N LEU A 69 8.02 -7.92 -25.54
CA LEU A 69 7.06 -7.33 -24.60
C LEU A 69 5.79 -8.17 -24.48
N LEU A 70 5.31 -8.73 -25.60
CA LEU A 70 4.16 -9.62 -25.59
C LEU A 70 4.42 -10.90 -24.79
N TYR A 71 5.58 -11.54 -24.96
CA TYR A 71 5.94 -12.72 -24.15
C TYR A 71 6.05 -12.40 -22.65
N VAL A 72 6.63 -11.24 -22.31
CA VAL A 72 6.68 -10.78 -20.91
C VAL A 72 5.27 -10.52 -20.38
N ALA A 73 4.41 -9.84 -21.14
CA ALA A 73 3.04 -9.55 -20.73
C ALA A 73 2.22 -10.82 -20.46
N ILE A 74 2.36 -11.85 -21.31
CA ILE A 74 1.70 -13.15 -21.10
C ILE A 74 2.25 -13.83 -19.84
N GLY A 75 3.57 -13.86 -19.65
CA GLY A 75 4.21 -14.48 -18.48
C GLY A 75 3.81 -13.81 -17.16
N VAL A 76 3.88 -12.48 -17.12
CA VAL A 76 3.44 -11.66 -15.98
C VAL A 76 1.94 -11.82 -15.75
N GLY A 77 1.12 -11.78 -16.79
CA GLY A 77 -0.33 -11.93 -16.69
C GLY A 77 -0.74 -13.27 -16.08
N ILE A 78 -0.09 -14.36 -16.47
CA ILE A 78 -0.30 -15.69 -15.87
C ILE A 78 0.14 -15.68 -14.40
N SER A 79 1.31 -15.11 -14.10
CA SER A 79 1.84 -15.02 -12.73
C SER A 79 0.90 -14.23 -11.80
N ALA A 80 0.44 -13.06 -12.25
CA ALA A 80 -0.48 -12.20 -11.52
C ALA A 80 -1.84 -12.88 -11.32
N CYS A 81 -2.35 -13.57 -12.34
CA CYS A 81 -3.62 -14.31 -12.25
C CYS A 81 -3.53 -15.45 -11.22
N ILE A 82 -2.47 -16.26 -11.26
CA ILE A 82 -2.23 -17.33 -10.28
C ILE A 82 -2.09 -16.72 -8.88
N GLY A 83 -1.30 -15.64 -8.75
CA GLY A 83 -1.12 -14.90 -7.50
C GLY A 83 -2.45 -14.46 -6.88
N GLY A 84 -3.25 -13.74 -7.67
CA GLY A 84 -4.55 -13.22 -7.24
C GLY A 84 -5.53 -14.33 -6.86
N ILE A 85 -5.72 -15.34 -7.72
CA ILE A 85 -6.66 -16.44 -7.45
C ILE A 85 -6.27 -17.20 -6.17
N CYS A 86 -4.98 -17.50 -6.00
CA CYS A 86 -4.50 -18.23 -4.83
C CYS A 86 -4.68 -17.45 -3.53
N TRP A 87 -4.37 -16.15 -3.52
CA TRP A 87 -4.50 -15.30 -2.34
C TRP A 87 -5.96 -15.00 -1.99
N THR A 88 -6.79 -14.63 -2.97
CA THR A 88 -8.23 -14.39 -2.75
C THR A 88 -8.91 -15.66 -2.22
N ARG A 89 -8.63 -16.83 -2.81
CA ARG A 89 -9.23 -18.08 -2.35
C ARG A 89 -8.76 -18.49 -0.95
N SER A 90 -7.50 -18.25 -0.61
CA SER A 90 -6.98 -18.49 0.74
C SER A 90 -7.61 -17.54 1.76
N ALA A 91 -7.77 -16.27 1.41
CA ALA A 91 -8.43 -15.26 2.25
C ALA A 91 -9.88 -15.62 2.54
N GLU A 92 -10.67 -15.97 1.51
CA GLU A 92 -12.08 -16.37 1.69
C GLU A 92 -12.22 -17.58 2.62
N ARG A 93 -11.39 -18.61 2.43
CA ARG A 93 -11.40 -19.82 3.27
C ARG A 93 -11.07 -19.50 4.73
N GLN A 94 -10.02 -18.71 4.97
CA GLN A 94 -9.59 -18.36 6.32
C GLN A 94 -10.62 -17.45 7.00
N THR A 95 -11.13 -16.42 6.31
CA THR A 95 -12.14 -15.51 6.86
C THR A 95 -13.44 -16.23 7.16
N SER A 96 -13.90 -17.14 6.29
CA SER A 96 -15.11 -17.94 6.52
C SER A 96 -14.99 -18.78 7.81
N ARG A 97 -13.83 -19.42 8.04
CA ARG A 97 -13.56 -20.18 9.26
C ARG A 97 -13.49 -19.30 10.50
N ILE A 98 -12.87 -18.13 10.39
CA ILE A 98 -12.81 -17.15 11.48
C ILE A 98 -14.23 -16.72 11.85
N ARG A 99 -15.08 -16.39 10.87
CA ARG A 99 -16.49 -16.04 11.10
C ARG A 99 -17.26 -17.17 11.80
N MET A 100 -17.06 -18.41 11.37
CA MET A 100 -17.74 -19.57 11.95
C MET A 100 -17.29 -19.87 13.38
N GLU A 101 -15.98 -19.91 13.65
CA GLU A 101 -15.43 -20.17 14.99
C GLU A 101 -15.72 -19.01 15.95
N TYR A 102 -15.71 -17.77 15.46
CA TYR A 102 -16.12 -16.61 16.25
C TYR A 102 -17.60 -16.71 16.65
N LEU A 103 -18.51 -16.92 15.69
CA LEU A 103 -19.94 -17.08 15.99
C LEU A 103 -20.20 -18.23 16.95
N LYS A 104 -19.54 -19.38 16.74
CA LYS A 104 -19.63 -20.54 17.63
C LYS A 104 -19.13 -20.25 19.05
N SER A 105 -18.07 -19.44 19.18
CA SER A 105 -17.54 -19.03 20.48
C SER A 105 -18.48 -18.05 21.19
N VAL A 106 -19.04 -17.09 20.46
CA VAL A 106 -20.02 -16.14 21.00
C VAL A 106 -21.29 -16.86 21.48
N LEU A 107 -21.82 -17.82 20.71
CA LEU A 107 -23.01 -18.58 21.10
C LEU A 107 -22.80 -19.54 22.30
N ARG A 108 -21.55 -19.87 22.63
CA ARG A 108 -21.20 -20.71 23.80
C ARG A 108 -21.00 -19.91 25.08
N GLN A 109 -21.04 -18.59 24.99
CA GLN A 109 -20.74 -17.70 26.09
C GLN A 109 -21.94 -17.59 27.05
N GLU A 110 -21.66 -17.47 28.34
CA GLU A 110 -22.68 -17.35 29.38
C GLU A 110 -23.48 -16.04 29.28
N VAL A 111 -24.70 -16.02 29.81
CA VAL A 111 -25.56 -14.82 29.81
C VAL A 111 -24.87 -13.63 30.50
N SER A 112 -24.07 -13.89 31.54
CA SER A 112 -23.29 -12.85 32.23
C SER A 112 -22.30 -12.10 31.33
N PHE A 113 -21.79 -12.71 30.25
CA PHE A 113 -20.95 -12.02 29.28
C PHE A 113 -21.74 -10.97 28.50
N PHE A 114 -23.01 -11.27 28.19
CA PHE A 114 -23.90 -10.34 27.52
C PHE A 114 -24.41 -9.23 28.46
N ASP A 115 -24.42 -9.47 29.78
CA ASP A 115 -24.85 -8.49 30.80
C ASP A 115 -23.74 -7.54 31.28
N LYS A 116 -22.46 -7.94 31.19
CA LYS A 116 -21.30 -7.17 31.70
C LYS A 116 -20.76 -6.10 30.74
N GLN A 117 -21.38 -5.89 29.58
CA GLN A 117 -20.93 -4.91 28.59
C GLN A 117 -21.81 -3.66 28.64
N ASP A 118 -21.17 -2.51 28.92
CA ASP A 118 -21.80 -1.23 29.18
C ASP A 118 -22.77 -0.79 28.07
N GLY A 119 -24.08 -0.87 28.37
CA GLY A 119 -25.19 0.06 28.10
C GLY A 119 -25.41 0.78 26.76
N SER A 120 -24.45 0.87 25.84
CA SER A 120 -24.51 1.79 24.68
C SER A 120 -24.51 1.08 23.32
N SER A 121 -24.00 -0.16 23.25
CA SER A 121 -24.08 -0.99 22.04
C SER A 121 -24.73 -2.31 22.40
N SER A 122 -25.91 -2.58 21.81
CA SER A 122 -26.53 -3.89 21.95
C SER A 122 -25.52 -4.96 21.52
N THR A 123 -25.26 -5.94 22.39
CA THR A 123 -24.30 -7.02 22.16
C THR A 123 -24.51 -7.71 20.80
N SER A 124 -25.75 -7.82 20.36
CA SER A 124 -26.11 -8.25 19.00
C SER A 124 -25.51 -7.37 17.91
N PHE A 125 -25.57 -6.05 18.01
CA PHE A 125 -24.97 -5.13 17.04
C PHE A 125 -23.43 -5.23 17.03
N GLN A 126 -22.80 -5.33 18.20
CA GLN A 126 -21.35 -5.46 18.29
C GLN A 126 -20.87 -6.80 17.68
N VAL A 127 -21.56 -7.90 17.99
CA VAL A 127 -21.27 -9.23 17.42
C VAL A 127 -21.50 -9.23 15.90
N VAL A 128 -22.59 -8.65 15.41
CA VAL A 128 -22.90 -8.55 13.97
C VAL A 128 -21.86 -7.67 13.25
N SER A 129 -21.49 -6.54 13.87
CA SER A 129 -20.45 -5.64 13.35
C SER A 129 -19.10 -6.35 13.26
N THR A 130 -18.66 -7.06 14.30
CA THR A 130 -17.40 -7.79 14.28
C THR A 130 -17.39 -8.96 13.29
N ILE A 131 -18.50 -9.70 13.14
CA ILE A 131 -18.60 -10.77 12.13
C ILE A 131 -18.56 -10.23 10.71
N SER A 132 -19.11 -9.03 10.47
CA SER A 132 -19.19 -8.45 9.14
C SER A 132 -17.98 -7.58 8.81
N ALA A 133 -17.78 -6.47 9.54
CA ALA A 133 -16.80 -5.43 9.25
C ALA A 133 -15.36 -5.84 9.61
N ASP A 134 -15.13 -6.39 10.81
CA ASP A 134 -13.76 -6.78 11.22
C ASP A 134 -13.27 -7.97 10.40
N ALA A 135 -14.13 -8.96 10.16
CA ALA A 135 -13.80 -10.08 9.30
C ALA A 135 -13.55 -9.67 7.84
N HIS A 136 -14.30 -8.70 7.31
CA HIS A 136 -14.05 -8.16 5.98
C HIS A 136 -12.71 -7.43 5.91
N SER A 137 -12.38 -6.62 6.93
CA SER A 137 -11.09 -5.94 7.03
C SER A 137 -9.92 -6.94 7.06
N ILE A 138 -10.09 -8.07 7.77
CA ILE A 138 -9.11 -9.17 7.77
C ILE A 138 -9.01 -9.82 6.39
N GLN A 139 -10.14 -10.04 5.72
CA GLN A 139 -10.15 -10.60 4.36
C GLN A 139 -9.41 -9.70 3.39
N ASP A 140 -9.65 -8.40 3.40
CA ASP A 140 -8.98 -7.43 2.53
C ASP A 140 -7.48 -7.37 2.81
N ALA A 141 -7.08 -7.45 4.09
CA ALA A 141 -5.68 -7.50 4.47
C ALA A 141 -4.98 -8.74 3.89
N ILE A 142 -5.61 -9.92 3.97
CA ILE A 142 -5.03 -11.18 3.47
C ILE A 142 -5.09 -11.26 1.94
N ALA A 143 -6.19 -10.83 1.33
CA ALA A 143 -6.44 -10.96 -0.10
C ALA A 143 -5.70 -9.94 -0.96
N GLU A 144 -5.51 -8.71 -0.46
CA GLU A 144 -5.01 -7.60 -1.27
C GLU A 144 -3.74 -6.98 -0.70
N LYS A 145 -3.73 -6.62 0.61
CA LYS A 145 -2.62 -5.85 1.18
C LYS A 145 -1.32 -6.65 1.31
N ILE A 146 -1.40 -7.91 1.74
CA ILE A 146 -0.22 -8.79 1.83
C ILE A 146 0.36 -9.10 0.44
N PRO A 147 -0.44 -9.53 -0.56
CA PRO A 147 0.05 -9.75 -1.93
C PRO A 147 0.70 -8.51 -2.55
N ASN A 148 0.06 -7.35 -2.43
CA ASN A 148 0.63 -6.09 -2.95
C ASN A 148 1.94 -5.74 -2.25
N CYS A 149 2.04 -5.93 -0.94
CA CYS A 149 3.29 -5.69 -0.22
C CYS A 149 4.43 -6.59 -0.74
N ILE A 150 4.14 -7.86 -1.00
CA ILE A 150 5.13 -8.81 -1.56
C ILE A 150 5.51 -8.42 -2.99
N ALA A 151 4.53 -8.04 -3.83
CA ALA A 151 4.78 -7.59 -5.19
C ALA A 151 5.66 -6.33 -5.22
N HIS A 152 5.32 -5.30 -4.43
CA HIS A 152 6.14 -4.08 -4.33
C HIS A 152 7.54 -4.34 -3.78
N LEU A 153 7.68 -5.22 -2.78
CA LEU A 153 8.99 -5.62 -2.25
C LEU A 153 9.82 -6.35 -3.33
N SER A 154 9.19 -7.22 -4.10
CA SER A 154 9.80 -7.89 -5.26
C SER A 154 10.27 -6.86 -6.30
N THR A 155 9.41 -5.93 -6.70
CA THR A 155 9.73 -4.85 -7.64
C THR A 155 10.92 -4.03 -7.18
N PHE A 156 10.99 -3.68 -5.89
CA PHE A 156 12.10 -2.93 -5.31
C PHE A 156 13.41 -3.71 -5.39
N ILE A 157 13.42 -4.98 -4.97
CA ILE A 157 14.62 -5.82 -4.98
C ILE A 157 15.13 -6.03 -6.41
N PHE A 158 14.25 -6.44 -7.33
CA PHE A 158 14.64 -6.67 -8.72
C PHE A 158 14.97 -5.38 -9.46
N GLY A 159 14.29 -4.27 -9.16
CA GLY A 159 14.60 -2.94 -9.71
C GLY A 159 16.00 -2.46 -9.31
N LEU A 160 16.38 -2.66 -8.04
CA LEU A 160 17.74 -2.37 -7.56
C LEU A 160 18.78 -3.27 -8.24
N ILE A 161 18.56 -4.59 -8.27
CA ILE A 161 19.47 -5.53 -8.95
C ILE A 161 19.68 -5.13 -10.41
N LEU A 162 18.59 -4.79 -11.12
CA LEU A 162 18.65 -4.38 -12.51
C LEU A 162 19.38 -3.04 -12.70
N ALA A 163 19.16 -2.07 -11.81
CA ALA A 163 19.88 -0.80 -11.84
C ALA A 163 21.40 -0.99 -11.67
N PHE A 164 21.81 -1.79 -10.69
CA PHE A 164 23.22 -2.12 -10.48
C PHE A 164 23.83 -2.89 -11.66
N TYR A 165 23.05 -3.75 -12.32
CA TYR A 165 23.47 -4.48 -13.52
C TYR A 165 23.64 -3.57 -14.75
N LEU A 166 22.77 -2.57 -14.92
CA LEU A 166 22.81 -1.65 -16.06
C LEU A 166 23.95 -0.63 -15.94
N SER A 167 23.99 0.14 -14.84
CA SER A 167 25.05 1.11 -14.54
C SER A 167 25.27 1.24 -13.02
N TRP A 168 26.25 0.52 -12.50
CA TRP A 168 26.58 0.53 -11.06
C TRP A 168 26.96 1.92 -10.54
N ARG A 169 27.58 2.77 -11.38
CA ARG A 169 28.02 4.12 -10.99
C ARG A 169 26.85 5.07 -10.74
N LEU A 170 25.86 5.06 -11.63
CA LEU A 170 24.66 5.87 -11.47
C LEU A 170 23.76 5.33 -10.36
N ALA A 171 23.68 4.00 -10.23
CA ALA A 171 22.99 3.35 -9.12
C ALA A 171 23.57 3.80 -7.77
N LEU A 172 24.90 3.76 -7.59
CA LEU A 172 25.56 4.25 -6.37
C LEU A 172 25.31 5.73 -6.11
N ALA A 173 25.34 6.57 -7.15
CA ALA A 173 25.08 8.01 -7.02
C ALA A 173 23.63 8.34 -6.62
N SER A 174 22.68 7.42 -6.86
CA SER A 174 21.24 7.63 -6.58
C SER A 174 20.77 7.05 -5.24
N VAL A 175 21.52 6.15 -4.61
CA VAL A 175 21.21 5.61 -3.27
C VAL A 175 21.02 6.72 -2.20
N PRO A 176 21.85 7.78 -2.12
CA PRO A 176 21.66 8.84 -1.14
C PRO A 176 20.33 9.60 -1.30
N PHE A 177 19.86 9.77 -2.55
CA PHE A 177 18.57 10.41 -2.84
C PHE A 177 17.39 9.54 -2.42
N SER A 178 17.50 8.22 -2.63
CA SER A 178 16.50 7.26 -2.14
C SER A 178 16.39 7.28 -0.62
N LEU A 179 17.51 7.30 0.11
CA LEU A 179 17.51 7.46 1.58
C LEU A 179 16.95 8.81 2.02
N GLY A 180 17.22 9.88 1.25
CA GLY A 180 16.65 11.20 1.47
C GLY A 180 15.12 11.24 1.37
N PHE A 181 14.50 10.31 0.66
CA PHE A 181 13.04 10.18 0.54
C PHE A 181 12.41 9.41 1.71
N VAL A 182 13.09 8.37 2.20
CA VAL A 182 12.60 7.53 3.31
C VAL A 182 12.44 8.33 4.60
N ILE A 183 13.36 9.26 4.89
CA ILE A 183 13.38 10.02 6.15
C ILE A 183 12.12 10.91 6.31
N PRO A 184 11.76 11.79 5.36
CA PRO A 184 10.50 12.54 5.39
C PRO A 184 9.28 11.61 5.44
N GLY A 185 9.24 10.54 4.64
CA GLY A 185 8.12 9.61 4.60
C GLY A 185 7.82 8.99 5.97
N VAL A 186 8.85 8.51 6.67
CA VAL A 186 8.70 7.95 8.02
C VAL A 186 8.36 9.02 9.06
N ALA A 187 9.01 10.20 9.00
CA ALA A 187 8.77 11.27 9.96
C ALA A 187 7.35 11.83 9.87
N PHE A 188 6.89 12.18 8.66
CA PHE A 188 5.54 12.66 8.42
C PHE A 188 4.50 11.57 8.62
N GLY A 189 4.79 10.32 8.24
CA GLY A 189 3.91 9.19 8.50
C GLY A 189 3.62 9.01 10.00
N LYS A 190 4.67 9.06 10.84
CA LYS A 190 4.52 9.02 12.30
C LYS A 190 3.72 10.22 12.84
N LEU A 191 4.01 11.43 12.37
CA LEU A 191 3.29 12.63 12.77
C LEU A 191 1.79 12.53 12.43
N LEU A 192 1.46 12.07 11.22
CA LEU A 192 0.09 11.88 10.77
C LEU A 192 -0.65 10.81 11.58
N MET A 193 0.03 9.72 11.93
CA MET A 193 -0.52 8.68 12.79
C MET A 193 -0.85 9.22 14.19
N ILE A 194 0.08 9.95 14.81
CA ILE A 194 -0.12 10.54 16.15
C ILE A 194 -1.26 11.56 16.12
N GLN A 195 -1.30 12.44 15.12
CA GLN A 195 -2.39 13.40 14.97
C GLN A 195 -3.73 12.72 14.69
N GLY A 196 -3.74 11.65 13.90
CA GLY A 196 -4.94 10.85 13.63
C GLY A 196 -5.51 10.17 14.87
N MET A 197 -4.65 9.63 15.74
CA MET A 197 -5.08 9.06 17.03
C MET A 197 -5.70 10.13 17.93
N LYS A 198 -5.03 11.28 18.10
CA LYS A 198 -5.56 12.40 18.91
C LYS A 198 -6.89 12.94 18.37
N MET A 199 -7.03 13.05 17.05
CA MET A 199 -8.27 13.47 16.43
C MET A 199 -9.40 12.48 16.70
N LYS A 200 -9.11 11.16 16.66
CA LYS A 200 -10.09 10.12 16.99
C LYS A 200 -10.52 10.19 18.46
N ASP A 201 -9.58 10.42 19.38
CA ASP A 201 -9.88 10.56 20.80
C ASP A 201 -10.76 11.80 21.07
N ALA A 202 -10.41 12.96 20.49
CA ALA A 202 -11.21 14.18 20.59
C ALA A 202 -12.61 14.02 20.01
N TYR A 203 -12.73 13.35 18.86
CA TYR A 203 -14.03 13.03 18.25
C TYR A 203 -14.87 12.09 19.13
N GLY A 204 -14.24 11.19 19.90
CA GLY A 204 -14.93 10.34 20.86
C GLY A 204 -15.69 11.12 21.93
N VAL A 205 -15.16 12.27 22.36
CA VAL A 205 -15.85 13.16 23.32
C VAL A 205 -17.14 13.73 22.71
N ALA A 206 -17.07 14.28 21.49
CA ALA A 206 -18.25 14.77 20.78
C ALA A 206 -19.26 13.63 20.50
N GLY A 207 -18.76 12.44 20.15
CA GLY A 207 -19.56 11.24 19.94
C GLY A 207 -20.35 10.84 21.18
N SER A 208 -19.72 10.86 22.37
CA SER A 208 -20.41 10.53 23.63
C SER A 208 -21.52 11.53 23.98
N VAL A 209 -21.33 12.82 23.70
CA VAL A 209 -22.38 13.85 23.89
C VAL A 209 -23.57 13.58 22.97
N ALA A 210 -23.30 13.27 21.69
CA ALA A 210 -24.36 12.94 20.73
C ALA A 210 -25.09 11.65 21.12
N GLU A 211 -24.35 10.62 21.53
CA GLU A 211 -24.92 9.35 21.97
C GLU A 211 -25.82 9.51 23.19
N GLN A 212 -25.39 10.27 24.21
CA GLN A 212 -26.22 10.57 25.39
C GLN A 212 -27.50 11.33 25.01
N ALA A 213 -27.39 12.33 24.14
CA ALA A 213 -28.53 13.12 23.69
C ALA A 213 -29.55 12.27 22.91
N ILE A 214 -29.09 11.39 22.03
CA ILE A 214 -29.95 10.50 21.23
C ILE A 214 -30.57 9.41 22.12
N SER A 215 -29.78 8.79 22.99
CA SER A 215 -30.27 7.75 23.91
C SER A 215 -31.35 8.27 24.85
N SER A 216 -31.27 9.54 25.25
CA SER A 216 -32.23 10.19 26.15
C SER A 216 -33.04 11.29 25.46
N ILE A 217 -33.38 11.11 24.19
CA ILE A 217 -34.01 12.16 23.37
C ILE A 217 -35.31 12.70 23.96
N ARG A 218 -36.12 11.84 24.61
CA ARG A 218 -37.36 12.28 25.28
C ARG A 218 -37.08 13.25 26.42
N THR A 219 -35.99 13.05 27.15
CA THR A 219 -35.55 13.93 28.25
C THR A 219 -35.03 15.25 27.69
N VAL A 220 -34.21 15.22 26.63
CA VAL A 220 -33.73 16.45 25.98
C VAL A 220 -34.91 17.28 25.48
N TYR A 221 -35.91 16.65 24.87
CA TYR A 221 -37.11 17.30 24.39
C TYR A 221 -37.99 17.85 25.53
N SER A 222 -38.23 17.06 26.58
CA SER A 222 -39.08 17.48 27.70
C SER A 222 -38.53 18.67 28.48
N TYR A 223 -37.20 18.81 28.54
CA TYR A 223 -36.53 19.95 29.17
C TYR A 223 -36.20 21.09 28.20
N VAL A 224 -36.60 21.00 26.92
CA VAL A 224 -36.27 21.99 25.87
C VAL A 224 -34.74 22.24 25.80
N GLY A 225 -33.96 21.17 25.97
CA GLY A 225 -32.49 21.21 26.08
C GLY A 225 -31.75 21.15 24.74
N GLU A 226 -32.46 21.16 23.61
CA GLU A 226 -31.90 20.94 22.27
C GLU A 226 -30.75 21.91 21.95
N ASN A 227 -30.96 23.21 22.16
CA ASN A 227 -29.95 24.24 21.92
C ASN A 227 -28.69 24.08 22.79
N GLU A 228 -28.87 23.70 24.06
CA GLU A 228 -27.76 23.47 24.99
C GLU A 228 -26.96 22.22 24.58
N THR A 229 -27.64 21.14 24.20
CA THR A 229 -26.99 19.92 23.69
C THR A 229 -26.23 20.16 22.39
N LEU A 230 -26.80 20.92 21.45
CA LEU A 230 -26.13 21.32 20.22
C LEU A 230 -24.89 22.17 20.51
N LYS A 231 -24.97 23.09 21.47
CA LYS A 231 -23.82 23.91 21.88
C LYS A 231 -22.69 23.06 22.46
N ARG A 232 -23.01 22.10 23.33
CA ARG A 232 -22.02 21.15 23.89
C ARG A 232 -21.38 20.28 22.82
N PHE A 233 -22.17 19.80 21.86
CA PHE A 233 -21.64 19.05 20.72
C PHE A 233 -20.71 19.90 19.85
N SER A 234 -21.09 21.14 19.57
CA SER A 234 -20.26 22.10 18.81
C SER A 234 -18.91 22.37 19.50
N ILE A 235 -18.91 22.59 20.82
CA ILE A 235 -17.68 22.78 21.60
C ILE A 235 -16.80 21.52 21.55
N GLY A 236 -17.39 20.33 21.67
CA GLY A 236 -16.64 19.07 21.54
C GLY A 236 -16.04 18.84 20.15
N LEU A 237 -16.68 19.36 19.11
CA LEU A 237 -16.15 19.28 17.74
C LEU A 237 -15.03 20.28 17.45
N GLU A 238 -14.95 21.41 18.16
CA GLU A 238 -13.96 22.45 17.91
C GLU A 238 -12.51 21.92 18.04
N GLU A 239 -12.25 21.08 19.03
CA GLU A 239 -10.95 20.43 19.20
C GLU A 239 -10.64 19.47 18.04
N SER A 240 -11.62 18.64 17.64
CA SER A 240 -11.48 17.76 16.49
C SER A 240 -11.24 18.53 15.19
N LEU A 241 -11.87 19.69 15.02
CA LEU A 241 -11.71 20.56 13.86
C LEU A 241 -10.31 21.16 13.81
N ASN A 242 -9.82 21.70 14.93
CA ASN A 242 -8.46 22.25 15.02
C ASN A 242 -7.39 21.19 14.76
N LEU A 243 -7.56 19.98 15.29
CA LEU A 243 -6.69 18.85 15.00
C LEU A 243 -6.77 18.44 13.52
N GLY A 244 -7.97 18.44 12.93
CA GLY A 244 -8.18 18.17 11.51
C GLY A 244 -7.49 19.18 10.60
N VAL A 245 -7.55 20.48 10.91
CA VAL A 245 -6.83 21.53 10.16
C VAL A 245 -5.32 21.31 10.24
N LYS A 246 -4.79 21.02 11.44
CA LYS A 246 -3.36 20.72 11.62
C LYS A 246 -2.93 19.45 10.88
N GLN A 247 -3.79 18.43 10.84
CA GLN A 247 -3.57 17.22 10.07
C GLN A 247 -3.59 17.50 8.56
N GLY A 248 -4.53 18.33 8.08
CA GLY A 248 -4.59 18.78 6.69
C GLY A 248 -3.31 19.50 6.28
N LEU A 249 -2.80 20.41 7.10
CA LEU A 249 -1.55 21.12 6.84
C LEU A 249 -0.33 20.18 6.85
N THR A 250 -0.28 19.22 7.78
CA THR A 250 0.77 18.19 7.82
C THR A 250 0.73 17.29 6.58
N LYS A 251 -0.46 16.91 6.10
CA LYS A 251 -0.63 16.16 4.84
C LYS A 251 -0.21 16.98 3.63
N GLY A 252 -0.59 18.25 3.57
CA GLY A 252 -0.18 19.17 2.51
C GLY A 252 1.34 19.33 2.45
N LEU A 253 1.99 19.46 3.62
CA LEU A 253 3.45 19.57 3.70
C LEU A 253 4.16 18.25 3.34
N LEU A 254 3.59 17.09 3.70
CA LEU A 254 4.05 15.79 3.21
C LEU A 254 3.98 15.71 1.68
N LEU A 255 2.84 16.07 1.09
CA LEU A 255 2.68 16.05 -0.38
C LEU A 255 3.63 17.04 -1.06
N GLY A 256 3.84 18.22 -0.47
CA GLY A 256 4.82 19.20 -0.94
C GLY A 256 6.26 18.69 -0.88
N SER A 257 6.62 17.95 0.18
CA SER A 257 7.95 17.33 0.30
C SER A 257 8.24 16.29 -0.78
N MET A 258 7.20 15.66 -1.35
CA MET A 258 7.35 14.75 -2.49
C MET A 258 7.93 15.44 -3.74
N GLY A 259 7.87 16.78 -3.82
CA GLY A 259 8.52 17.55 -4.88
C GLY A 259 10.05 17.36 -4.97
N MET A 260 10.68 16.85 -3.91
CA MET A 260 12.10 16.45 -3.93
C MET A 260 12.40 15.37 -4.99
N ILE A 261 11.39 14.61 -5.44
CA ILE A 261 11.55 13.64 -6.52
C ILE A 261 12.10 14.29 -7.80
N TYR A 262 11.62 15.50 -8.14
CA TYR A 262 12.06 16.21 -9.35
C TYR A 262 13.52 16.66 -9.27
N VAL A 263 14.00 16.98 -8.06
CA VAL A 263 15.42 17.28 -7.83
C VAL A 263 16.27 16.03 -8.06
N SER A 264 15.80 14.86 -7.61
CA SER A 264 16.47 13.59 -7.86
C SER A 264 16.51 13.26 -9.36
N TRP A 265 15.39 13.45 -10.09
CA TRP A 265 15.34 13.31 -11.54
C TRP A 265 16.33 14.24 -12.27
N ALA A 266 16.37 15.51 -11.88
CA ALA A 266 17.30 16.48 -12.47
C ALA A 266 18.76 16.09 -12.24
N PHE A 267 19.11 15.67 -11.02
CA PHE A 267 20.45 15.20 -10.69
C PHE A 267 20.82 13.95 -11.48
N GLN A 268 19.94 12.94 -11.54
CA GLN A 268 20.19 11.72 -12.32
C GLN A 268 20.32 12.00 -13.81
N SER A 269 19.54 12.94 -14.36
CA SER A 269 19.66 13.34 -15.76
C SER A 269 20.99 14.05 -16.03
N TRP A 270 21.46 14.91 -15.13
CA TRP A 270 22.75 15.59 -15.25
C TRP A 270 23.92 14.62 -15.09
N ALA A 271 23.92 13.78 -14.05
CA ALA A 271 24.95 12.77 -13.85
C ALA A 271 24.97 11.77 -15.01
N GLY A 272 23.78 11.35 -15.48
CA GLY A 272 23.63 10.47 -16.63
C GLY A 272 24.21 11.07 -17.91
N SER A 273 23.94 12.34 -18.21
CA SER A 273 24.47 13.01 -19.40
C SER A 273 26.00 13.11 -19.38
N VAL A 274 26.59 13.40 -18.21
CA VAL A 274 28.05 13.43 -18.02
C VAL A 274 28.66 12.03 -18.22
N LEU A 275 28.01 10.96 -17.75
CA LEU A 275 28.46 9.59 -17.98
C LEU A 275 28.45 9.21 -19.47
N VAL A 276 27.37 9.56 -20.18
CA VAL A 276 27.26 9.29 -21.62
C VAL A 276 28.33 10.09 -22.39
N ALA A 277 28.49 11.38 -22.11
CA ALA A 277 29.40 12.26 -22.84
C ALA A 277 30.89 11.95 -22.61
N ASN A 278 31.30 11.69 -21.36
CA ASN A 278 32.72 11.55 -21.02
C ASN A 278 33.23 10.10 -21.02
N ARG A 279 32.35 9.11 -20.87
CA ARG A 279 32.73 7.69 -20.70
C ARG A 279 32.20 6.78 -21.80
N GLY A 280 31.35 7.29 -22.70
CA GLY A 280 30.76 6.51 -23.78
C GLY A 280 29.83 5.39 -23.29
N GLU A 281 29.23 5.51 -22.10
CA GLU A 281 28.20 4.57 -21.65
C GLU A 281 26.94 4.71 -22.52
N SER A 282 26.25 3.60 -22.76
CA SER A 282 25.04 3.59 -23.59
C SER A 282 23.92 4.38 -22.95
N GLY A 283 23.34 5.33 -23.70
CA GLY A 283 22.32 6.26 -23.19
C GLY A 283 21.09 5.57 -22.63
N GLY A 284 20.61 4.49 -23.27
CA GLY A 284 19.47 3.71 -22.81
C GLY A 284 19.73 3.01 -21.48
N ARG A 285 20.90 2.39 -21.31
CA ARG A 285 21.28 1.73 -20.04
C ARG A 285 21.35 2.71 -18.88
N VAL A 286 21.96 3.86 -19.09
CA VAL A 286 22.12 4.90 -18.06
C VAL A 286 20.75 5.51 -17.70
N PHE A 287 19.94 5.85 -18.70
CA PHE A 287 18.59 6.41 -18.50
C PHE A 287 17.68 5.44 -17.73
N ILE A 288 17.69 4.17 -18.11
CA ILE A 288 16.84 3.17 -17.47
C ILE A 288 17.35 2.77 -16.10
N SER A 289 18.66 2.75 -15.88
CA SER A 289 19.22 2.58 -14.54
C SER A 289 18.72 3.67 -13.58
N ALA A 290 18.59 4.93 -14.02
CA ALA A 290 18.03 6.00 -13.21
C ALA A 290 16.54 5.78 -12.90
N LEU A 291 15.75 5.46 -13.93
CA LEU A 291 14.33 5.13 -13.85
C LEU A 291 14.06 3.99 -12.86
N CYS A 292 14.82 2.89 -12.94
CA CYS A 292 14.65 1.73 -12.07
C CYS A 292 14.91 2.05 -10.59
N VAL A 293 15.89 2.92 -10.28
CA VAL A 293 16.15 3.32 -8.89
C VAL A 293 15.03 4.19 -8.34
N VAL A 294 14.51 5.12 -9.14
CA VAL A 294 13.41 6.01 -8.70
C VAL A 294 12.11 5.24 -8.57
N LEU A 295 11.75 4.44 -9.58
CA LEU A 295 10.53 3.63 -9.57
C LEU A 295 10.57 2.52 -8.54
N GLY A 296 11.75 1.97 -8.24
CA GLY A 296 11.90 1.01 -7.14
C GLY A 296 11.66 1.64 -5.77
N GLY A 297 12.03 2.91 -5.59
CA GLY A 297 11.87 3.64 -4.34
C GLY A 297 10.47 4.24 -4.08
N LEU A 298 9.54 4.09 -5.03
CA LEU A 298 8.19 4.68 -5.02
C LEU A 298 7.15 3.64 -4.58
#